data_AF-A0A957VLT5-F1
#
_entry.id   AF-A0A957VLT5-F1
#
_cell.length_a   1.000
_cell.length_b   1.000
_cell.length_c   1.000
_cell.angle_alpha   90.00
_cell.angle_beta   90.00
_cell.angle_gamma   90.00
#
_symmetry.space_group_name_H-M   'P 1'
#
loop_
_entity.id
_entity.type
_entity.pdbx_description
1 polymer ?
#
loop_
_entity_poly.entity_id
_entity_poly.type
_entity_poly.pdbx_seq_one_letter_code
_entity_poly.pdbx_strand_id
1 'polypeptide(L)'
;GVTVNVLAPWGASIDDLRRLPAAWLTLAPYRELGYDAARFLETEFGTPALVDTPMGVQPTLRWLHDLVDRLNDIGAGLGATPVTMPPLTAFSLDGLSAPSSVPWFARTADMESFSSKRAFVFGDATRTVGVVKFLHDELGMQIAGAGTYLRHLQDWVAQELAGYVEEDLLVTDEFQAVAGQIEELTPDLVCGTQMERHTCRKLDIPCMVIAPPTHIENHLLSYTPILGFDGADYLADKVSMTATLGMEQHLIDMFGDAGLDYADAADVAQDDDTGRNGNGAALSPVNGSSNGNGEDVVWTPEAEKLLGKVPFFVRKRVRKNTTRYAREHHLSTVTEDVLLEAREALGG
;
A
#
# COMPACT_ATOMS: atom_id res chain seq x y z
N GLY A 1 -11.60 30.30 -8.45
CA GLY A 1 -11.26 31.73 -8.46
C GLY A 1 -9.83 32.01 -8.06
N VAL A 2 -8.88 31.16 -8.46
CA VAL A 2 -7.45 31.32 -8.19
C VAL A 2 -6.73 31.03 -9.50
N THR A 3 -5.83 31.91 -9.93
CA THR A 3 -5.09 31.75 -11.18
C THR A 3 -3.70 31.19 -10.90
N VAL A 4 -3.27 30.25 -11.73
CA VAL A 4 -1.90 29.69 -11.65
C VAL A 4 -0.95 30.65 -12.34
N ASN A 5 0.06 31.14 -11.62
CA ASN A 5 1.09 32.03 -12.18
C ASN A 5 2.16 31.24 -12.96
N VAL A 6 2.78 30.26 -12.30
CA VAL A 6 3.85 29.41 -12.85
C VAL A 6 3.67 28.01 -12.29
N LEU A 7 3.81 27.00 -13.15
CA LEU A 7 3.97 25.60 -12.77
C LEU A 7 5.42 25.23 -13.06
N ALA A 8 6.18 24.82 -12.03
CA ALA A 8 7.59 24.46 -12.16
C ALA A 8 7.90 23.20 -11.33
N PRO A 9 8.87 22.35 -11.75
CA PRO A 9 9.71 22.50 -12.95
C PRO A 9 9.00 22.06 -14.24
N TRP A 10 7.87 21.37 -14.15
CA TRP A 10 7.18 20.79 -15.30
C TRP A 10 6.66 21.84 -16.28
N GLY A 11 7.25 21.90 -17.47
CA GLY A 11 6.85 22.82 -18.53
C GLY A 11 7.33 24.27 -18.36
N ALA A 12 8.07 24.59 -17.30
CA ALA A 12 8.61 25.93 -17.06
C ALA A 12 9.90 26.17 -17.86
N SER A 13 9.97 27.34 -18.49
CA SER A 13 11.22 27.90 -19.00
C SER A 13 11.97 28.70 -17.91
N ILE A 14 13.22 29.07 -18.19
CA ILE A 14 14.00 29.97 -17.31
C ILE A 14 13.30 31.32 -17.14
N ASP A 15 12.61 31.81 -18.19
CA ASP A 15 11.88 33.07 -18.13
C ASP A 15 10.66 32.97 -17.20
N ASP A 16 10.02 31.80 -17.13
CA ASP A 16 8.92 31.55 -16.19
C ASP A 16 9.39 31.54 -14.74
N LEU A 17 10.58 31.02 -14.46
CA LEU A 17 11.15 31.03 -13.10
C LEU A 17 11.34 32.45 -12.57
N ARG A 18 11.62 33.44 -13.44
CA ARG A 18 11.71 34.84 -13.04
C ARG A 18 10.37 35.42 -12.56
N ARG A 19 9.24 34.79 -12.94
CA ARG A 19 7.90 35.22 -12.55
C ARG A 19 7.43 34.60 -11.22
N LEU A 20 8.17 33.65 -10.64
CA LEU A 20 7.78 32.99 -9.38
C LEU A 20 7.42 33.98 -8.26
N PRO A 21 8.22 35.04 -7.99
CA PRO A 21 7.91 35.99 -6.91
C PRO A 21 6.65 36.82 -7.11
N ALA A 22 6.06 36.83 -8.32
CA ALA A 22 4.81 37.54 -8.59
C ALA A 22 3.57 36.79 -8.07
N ALA A 23 3.71 35.51 -7.68
CA ALA A 23 2.63 34.75 -7.07
C ALA A 23 2.36 35.25 -5.64
N TRP A 24 1.09 35.19 -5.21
CA TRP A 24 0.72 35.51 -3.84
C TRP A 24 1.13 34.39 -2.87
N LEU A 25 1.05 33.15 -3.32
CA LEU A 25 1.29 31.95 -2.52
C LEU A 25 2.00 30.90 -3.37
N THR A 26 2.97 30.20 -2.78
CA THR A 26 3.63 29.04 -3.38
C THR A 26 2.95 27.75 -2.90
N LEU A 27 2.63 26.85 -3.83
CA LEU A 27 2.09 25.52 -3.52
C LEU A 27 3.17 24.47 -3.76
N ALA A 28 3.53 23.69 -2.74
CA ALA A 28 4.52 22.63 -2.85
C ALA A 28 4.03 21.36 -2.14
N PRO A 29 3.12 20.58 -2.77
CA PRO A 29 2.46 19.45 -2.13
C PRO A 29 3.35 18.20 -1.98
N TYR A 30 4.54 18.18 -2.58
CA TYR A 30 5.51 17.09 -2.43
C TYR A 30 6.67 17.56 -1.56
N ARG A 31 6.91 16.88 -0.44
CA ARG A 31 7.97 17.23 0.50
C ARG A 31 9.35 17.06 -0.11
N GLU A 32 9.56 15.93 -0.78
CA GLU A 32 10.80 15.62 -1.48
C GLU A 32 11.02 16.47 -2.76
N LEU A 33 9.99 17.16 -3.27
CA LEU A 33 10.09 17.97 -4.49
C LEU A 33 9.37 19.31 -4.35
N GLY A 34 10.16 20.38 -4.20
CA GLY A 34 9.67 21.76 -4.22
C GLY A 34 9.58 22.42 -2.84
N TYR A 35 9.66 21.65 -1.75
CA TYR A 35 9.68 22.19 -0.39
C TYR A 35 10.80 23.23 -0.20
N ASP A 36 12.04 22.88 -0.53
CA ASP A 36 13.18 23.80 -0.38
C ASP A 36 13.07 25.03 -1.26
N ALA A 37 12.56 24.88 -2.49
CA ALA A 37 12.29 26.01 -3.37
C ALA A 37 11.19 26.93 -2.80
N ALA A 38 10.16 26.37 -2.18
CA ALA A 38 9.12 27.13 -1.53
C ALA A 38 9.63 27.87 -0.28
N ARG A 39 10.51 27.25 0.51
CA ARG A 39 11.20 27.90 1.65
C ARG A 39 12.13 29.02 1.18
N PHE A 40 12.83 28.81 0.07
CA PHE A 40 13.65 29.84 -0.56
C PHE A 40 12.79 31.03 -1.00
N LEU A 41 11.66 30.80 -1.68
CA LEU A 41 10.76 31.88 -2.09
C LEU A 41 10.17 32.66 -0.91
N GLU A 42 9.84 31.96 0.18
CA GLU A 42 9.36 32.61 1.40
C GLU A 42 10.45 33.47 2.06
N THR A 43 11.68 32.98 2.12
CA THR A 43 12.80 33.68 2.77
C THR A 43 13.26 34.89 1.96
N GLU A 44 13.44 34.73 0.64
CA GLU A 44 14.04 35.75 -0.22
C GLU A 44 13.02 36.77 -0.75
N PHE A 45 11.79 36.34 -1.02
CA PHE A 45 10.77 37.18 -1.65
C PHE A 45 9.55 37.44 -0.77
N GLY A 46 9.48 36.83 0.41
CA GLY A 46 8.33 36.96 1.31
C GLY A 46 7.07 36.29 0.77
N THR A 47 7.19 35.41 -0.24
CA THR A 47 6.05 34.68 -0.80
C THR A 47 5.74 33.49 0.11
N PRO A 48 4.65 33.49 0.90
CA PRO A 48 4.33 32.38 1.78
C PRO A 48 4.17 31.08 1.00
N ALA A 49 4.32 29.94 1.68
CA ALA A 49 4.06 28.64 1.08
C ALA A 49 3.02 27.80 1.82
N LEU A 50 2.24 27.06 1.03
CA LEU A 50 1.38 25.97 1.46
C LEU A 50 2.03 24.65 1.02
N VAL A 51 2.51 23.88 1.99
CA VAL A 51 3.36 22.69 1.77
C VAL A 51 2.66 21.38 2.13
N ASP A 52 1.44 21.45 2.66
CA ASP A 52 0.65 20.28 2.99
C ASP A 52 0.15 19.57 1.73
N THR A 53 0.06 18.25 1.80
CA THR A 53 -0.33 17.40 0.68
C THR A 53 -1.83 17.09 0.70
N PRO A 54 -2.61 17.49 -0.32
CA PRO A 54 -4.03 17.17 -0.41
C PRO A 54 -4.22 15.74 -0.94
N MET A 55 -3.91 14.71 -0.13
CA MET A 55 -4.09 13.30 -0.47
C MET A 55 -5.21 12.70 0.39
N GLY A 56 -6.32 12.29 -0.22
CA GLY A 56 -7.55 11.91 0.48
C GLY A 56 -8.57 13.06 0.56
N VAL A 57 -9.81 12.73 0.90
CA VAL A 57 -10.92 13.70 0.99
C VAL A 57 -10.72 14.70 2.12
N GLN A 58 -10.44 14.24 3.34
CA GLN A 58 -10.31 15.13 4.50
C GLN A 58 -9.05 16.02 4.42
N PRO A 59 -7.87 15.48 4.05
CA PRO A 59 -6.69 16.32 3.81
C PRO A 59 -6.92 17.35 2.70
N THR A 60 -7.62 16.99 1.61
CA THR A 60 -7.98 17.94 0.54
C THR A 60 -8.88 19.05 1.06
N LEU A 61 -9.89 18.74 1.87
CA LEU A 61 -10.77 19.76 2.47
C LEU A 61 -10.00 20.72 3.37
N ARG A 62 -9.13 20.21 4.26
CA ARG A 62 -8.29 21.06 5.12
C ARG A 62 -7.37 21.94 4.31
N TRP A 63 -6.72 21.38 3.30
CA TRP A 63 -5.83 22.09 2.39
C TRP A 63 -6.54 23.22 1.64
N LEU A 64 -7.77 23.00 1.16
CA LEU A 64 -8.56 24.03 0.49
C LEU A 64 -8.95 25.17 1.45
N HIS A 65 -9.29 24.86 2.70
CA HIS A 65 -9.57 25.90 3.69
C HIS A 65 -8.33 26.74 3.99
N ASP A 66 -7.17 26.10 4.23
CA ASP A 66 -5.91 26.83 4.48
C ASP A 66 -5.49 27.67 3.25
N LEU A 67 -5.72 27.15 2.04
CA LEU A 67 -5.51 27.91 0.80
C LEU A 67 -6.36 29.18 0.77
N VAL A 68 -7.67 29.06 1.05
CA VAL A 68 -8.60 30.20 1.02
C VAL A 68 -8.23 31.22 2.10
N ASP A 69 -7.94 30.76 3.32
CA ASP A 69 -7.60 31.62 4.45
C ASP A 69 -6.31 32.41 4.15
N ARG A 70 -5.25 31.74 3.69
CA ARG A 70 -3.99 32.41 3.33
C ARG A 70 -4.16 33.41 2.19
N LEU A 71 -4.92 33.06 1.15
CA LEU A 71 -5.18 33.97 0.03
C LEU A 71 -5.95 35.21 0.49
N ASN A 72 -6.89 35.05 1.42
CA ASN A 72 -7.65 36.16 1.98
C ASN A 72 -6.80 37.04 2.90
N ASP A 73 -5.92 36.47 3.71
CA ASP A 73 -4.98 37.22 4.54
C ASP A 73 -4.04 38.08 3.70
N ILE A 74 -3.48 37.51 2.63
CA ILE A 74 -2.63 38.23 1.69
C ILE A 74 -3.44 39.28 0.92
N GLY A 75 -4.63 38.90 0.44
CA GLY A 75 -5.52 39.76 -0.33
C GLY A 75 -6.01 40.97 0.46
N ALA A 76 -6.20 40.84 1.77
CA ALA A 76 -6.58 41.94 2.66
C ALA A 76 -5.52 43.06 2.65
N GLY A 77 -4.23 42.71 2.63
CA GLY A 77 -3.14 43.67 2.51
C GLY A 77 -3.07 44.37 1.14
N LEU A 78 -3.63 43.74 0.11
CA LEU A 78 -3.64 44.24 -1.28
C LEU A 78 -4.95 44.94 -1.68
N GLY A 79 -5.95 44.99 -0.78
CA GLY A 79 -7.27 45.53 -1.07
C GLY A 79 -8.07 44.68 -2.08
N ALA A 80 -7.76 43.39 -2.17
CA ALA A 80 -8.42 42.47 -3.07
C ALA A 80 -9.76 41.96 -2.51
N THR A 81 -10.67 41.58 -3.41
CA THR A 81 -11.93 40.95 -3.01
C THR A 81 -11.65 39.58 -2.38
N PRO A 82 -12.20 39.28 -1.19
CA PRO A 82 -12.04 37.97 -0.57
C PRO A 82 -12.55 36.84 -1.46
N VAL A 83 -11.79 35.75 -1.50
CA VAL A 83 -12.17 34.49 -2.12
C VAL A 83 -13.02 33.71 -1.12
N THR A 84 -14.16 33.21 -1.57
CA THR A 84 -15.01 32.31 -0.78
C THR A 84 -14.83 30.87 -1.23
N MET A 85 -14.88 29.93 -0.28
CA MET A 85 -14.94 28.51 -0.60
C MET A 85 -16.22 28.25 -1.40
N PRO A 86 -16.13 27.70 -2.63
CA PRO A 86 -17.32 27.32 -3.38
C PRO A 86 -18.01 26.13 -2.70
N PRO A 87 -19.31 25.91 -2.94
CA PRO A 87 -19.98 24.70 -2.45
C PRO A 87 -19.25 23.46 -2.96
N LEU A 88 -19.23 22.38 -2.18
CA LEU A 88 -18.47 21.18 -2.53
C LEU A 88 -18.89 20.57 -3.88
N THR A 89 -20.15 20.75 -4.27
CA THR A 89 -20.68 20.32 -5.56
C THR A 89 -20.03 21.05 -6.74
N ALA A 90 -19.41 22.21 -6.54
CA ALA A 90 -18.65 22.90 -7.58
C ALA A 90 -17.36 22.17 -7.98
N PHE A 91 -16.91 21.20 -7.17
CA PHE A 91 -15.76 20.35 -7.48
C PHE A 91 -16.17 19.02 -8.12
N SER A 92 -17.47 18.74 -8.30
CA SER A 92 -17.93 17.57 -9.05
C SER A 92 -18.14 17.91 -10.52
N LEU A 93 -18.03 16.90 -11.40
CA LEU A 93 -18.24 17.06 -12.84
C LEU A 93 -19.67 17.50 -13.20
N ASP A 94 -20.66 17.10 -12.41
CA ASP A 94 -22.08 17.37 -12.65
C ASP A 94 -22.59 18.63 -11.93
N GLY A 95 -21.79 19.24 -11.04
CA GLY A 95 -22.19 20.41 -10.25
C GLY A 95 -23.21 20.10 -9.14
N LEU A 96 -23.57 18.82 -8.92
CA LEU A 96 -24.67 18.39 -8.05
C LEU A 96 -24.23 17.36 -7.00
N SER A 97 -23.32 16.47 -7.36
CA SER A 97 -22.86 15.39 -6.51
C SER A 97 -21.77 15.83 -5.53
N ALA A 98 -21.48 14.97 -4.54
CA ALA A 98 -20.27 15.11 -3.75
C ALA A 98 -19.04 15.01 -4.66
N PRO A 99 -17.94 15.70 -4.34
CA PRO A 99 -16.76 15.73 -5.22
C PRO A 99 -15.95 14.43 -5.20
N SER A 100 -16.19 13.56 -4.23
CA SER A 100 -15.59 12.23 -4.12
C SER A 100 -16.65 11.24 -3.64
N SER A 101 -16.54 10.01 -4.13
CA SER A 101 -17.40 8.88 -3.74
C SER A 101 -16.90 8.16 -2.48
N VAL A 102 -15.65 8.39 -2.05
CA VAL A 102 -15.05 7.76 -0.86
C VAL A 102 -15.92 7.87 0.41
N PRO A 103 -16.53 9.02 0.76
CA PRO A 103 -17.35 9.11 1.97
C PRO A 103 -18.63 8.27 1.95
N TRP A 104 -19.13 7.93 0.75
CA TRP A 104 -20.22 6.97 0.57
C TRP A 104 -19.66 5.54 0.61
N PHE A 105 -18.55 5.30 -0.10
CA PHE A 105 -17.86 4.01 -0.15
C PHE A 105 -17.46 3.52 1.24
N ALA A 106 -16.98 4.40 2.12
CA ALA A 106 -16.63 4.10 3.51
C ALA A 106 -17.81 3.65 4.39
N ARG A 107 -19.04 3.71 3.89
CA ARG A 107 -20.26 3.26 4.59
C ARG A 107 -20.89 2.03 3.96
N THR A 108 -20.29 1.47 2.92
CA THR A 108 -20.76 0.22 2.30
C THR A 108 -20.33 -0.98 3.14
N ALA A 109 -21.00 -2.12 2.95
CA ALA A 109 -20.64 -3.37 3.63
C ALA A 109 -19.23 -3.85 3.25
N ASP A 110 -18.74 -3.50 2.05
CA ASP A 110 -17.37 -3.85 1.62
C ASP A 110 -16.31 -3.21 2.53
N MET A 111 -16.61 -2.08 3.16
CA MET A 111 -15.70 -1.42 4.10
C MET A 111 -15.45 -2.23 5.38
N GLU A 112 -16.42 -3.03 5.82
CA GLU A 112 -16.21 -3.96 6.93
C GLU A 112 -15.13 -5.01 6.61
N SER A 113 -14.91 -5.33 5.33
CA SER A 113 -13.84 -6.23 4.90
C SER A 113 -12.46 -5.56 4.86
N PHE A 114 -12.37 -4.23 4.79
CA PHE A 114 -11.09 -3.51 4.82
C PHE A 114 -10.62 -3.22 6.24
N SER A 115 -11.53 -3.01 7.18
CA SER A 115 -11.18 -2.65 8.55
C SER A 115 -10.45 -3.74 9.34
N SER A 116 -10.63 -5.01 8.95
CA SER A 116 -9.91 -6.15 9.52
C SER A 116 -8.55 -6.41 8.84
N LYS A 117 -8.26 -5.73 7.73
CA LYS A 117 -7.03 -5.93 6.95
C LYS A 117 -5.91 -5.02 7.42
N ARG A 118 -4.70 -5.55 7.37
CA ARG A 118 -3.47 -4.87 7.76
C ARG A 118 -2.65 -4.50 6.52
N ALA A 119 -2.32 -3.21 6.38
CA ALA A 119 -1.51 -2.70 5.28
C ALA A 119 -0.07 -2.39 5.73
N PHE A 120 0.91 -2.68 4.88
CA PHE A 120 2.28 -2.17 5.01
C PHE A 120 2.56 -1.14 3.92
N VAL A 121 3.08 0.02 4.28
CA VAL A 121 3.28 1.14 3.34
C VAL A 121 4.75 1.54 3.25
N PHE A 122 5.30 1.63 2.04
CA PHE A 122 6.71 1.95 1.82
C PHE A 122 6.94 2.80 0.57
N GLY A 123 7.74 3.87 0.65
CA GLY A 123 8.04 4.70 -0.52
C GLY A 123 8.76 6.02 -0.20
N ASP A 124 8.51 7.04 -1.02
CA ASP A 124 8.91 8.41 -0.67
C ASP A 124 8.09 8.94 0.51
N ALA A 125 8.57 10.02 1.13
CA ALA A 125 8.01 10.56 2.35
C ALA A 125 6.56 11.01 2.17
N THR A 126 6.29 11.79 1.11
CA THR A 126 4.95 12.35 0.87
C THR A 126 3.89 11.27 0.69
N ARG A 127 4.15 10.29 -0.18
CA ARG A 127 3.17 9.24 -0.48
C ARG A 127 3.05 8.25 0.66
N THR A 128 4.13 7.95 1.37
CA THR A 128 4.05 7.08 2.56
C THR A 128 3.12 7.70 3.60
N VAL A 129 3.32 8.98 3.95
CA VAL A 129 2.46 9.67 4.91
C VAL A 129 1.02 9.77 4.42
N GLY A 130 0.83 10.23 3.17
CA GLY A 130 -0.50 10.43 2.62
C GLY A 130 -1.30 9.13 2.48
N VAL A 131 -0.66 8.04 2.01
CA VAL A 131 -1.32 6.74 1.85
C VAL A 131 -1.63 6.11 3.20
N VAL A 132 -0.71 6.15 4.19
CA VAL A 132 -1.00 5.65 5.54
C VAL A 132 -2.23 6.34 6.13
N LYS A 133 -2.27 7.68 6.09
CA LYS A 133 -3.40 8.46 6.61
C LYS A 133 -4.68 8.16 5.84
N PHE A 134 -4.62 8.03 4.51
CA PHE A 134 -5.78 7.68 3.71
C PHE A 134 -6.35 6.28 4.03
N LEU A 135 -5.48 5.27 4.09
CA LEU A 135 -5.89 3.89 4.40
C LEU A 135 -6.50 3.80 5.80
N HIS A 136 -5.91 4.47 6.79
CA HIS A 136 -6.38 4.46 8.18
C HIS A 136 -7.64 5.32 8.37
N ASP A 137 -7.59 6.60 8.00
CA ASP A 137 -8.65 7.57 8.35
C ASP A 137 -9.87 7.49 7.43
N GLU A 138 -9.69 7.09 6.16
CA GLU A 138 -10.76 7.11 5.16
C GLU A 138 -11.25 5.71 4.74
N LEU A 139 -10.36 4.71 4.76
CA LEU A 139 -10.72 3.31 4.46
C LEU A 139 -10.71 2.38 5.70
N GLY A 140 -10.41 2.91 6.90
CA GLY A 140 -10.49 2.17 8.15
C GLY A 140 -9.53 0.98 8.29
N MET A 141 -8.53 0.83 7.40
CA MET A 141 -7.56 -0.26 7.45
C MET A 141 -6.61 -0.11 8.64
N GLN A 142 -6.13 -1.24 9.15
CA GLN A 142 -5.05 -1.25 10.12
C GLN A 142 -3.69 -1.09 9.43
N ILE A 143 -2.73 -0.43 10.07
CA ILE A 143 -1.40 -0.22 9.52
C ILE A 143 -0.42 -1.13 10.25
N ALA A 144 0.06 -2.16 9.57
CA ALA A 144 1.05 -3.10 10.11
C ALA A 144 2.42 -2.46 10.29
N GLY A 145 2.77 -1.52 9.41
CA GLY A 145 4.07 -0.87 9.40
C GLY A 145 4.15 0.17 8.29
N ALA A 146 5.05 1.11 8.45
CA ALA A 146 5.37 2.09 7.42
C ALA A 146 6.88 2.27 7.30
N GLY A 147 7.33 2.75 6.14
CA GLY A 147 8.74 3.06 5.95
C GLY A 147 9.02 3.96 4.77
N THR A 148 10.24 4.50 4.74
CA THR A 148 10.70 5.34 3.63
C THR A 148 12.16 5.08 3.31
N TYR A 149 12.51 5.22 2.02
CA TYR A 149 13.89 5.22 1.58
C TYR A 149 14.57 6.59 1.70
N LEU A 150 13.85 7.65 2.08
CA LEU A 150 14.37 9.01 2.21
C LEU A 150 14.86 9.31 3.64
N ARG A 151 16.11 8.89 3.94
CA ARG A 151 16.73 9.08 5.28
C ARG A 151 16.67 10.52 5.79
N HIS A 152 16.83 11.51 4.92
CA HIS A 152 16.83 12.93 5.30
C HIS A 152 15.45 13.48 5.70
N LEU A 153 14.36 12.74 5.42
CA LEU A 153 12.99 13.09 5.82
C LEU A 153 12.44 12.19 6.93
N GLN A 154 13.25 11.30 7.49
CA GLN A 154 12.79 10.30 8.48
C GLN A 154 12.08 10.92 9.68
N ASP A 155 12.62 12.02 10.23
CA ASP A 155 12.07 12.64 11.44
C ASP A 155 10.69 13.23 11.16
N TRP A 156 10.52 13.81 9.97
CA TRP A 156 9.23 14.32 9.53
C TRP A 156 8.22 13.20 9.29
N VAL A 157 8.60 12.10 8.63
CA VAL A 157 7.71 10.95 8.43
C VAL A 157 7.29 10.34 9.77
N ALA A 158 8.24 10.14 10.68
CA ALA A 158 7.96 9.61 12.01
C ALA A 158 7.02 10.52 12.81
N GLN A 159 7.21 11.84 12.73
CA GLN A 159 6.31 12.81 13.38
C GLN A 159 4.89 12.75 12.79
N GLU A 160 4.77 12.72 11.46
CA GLU A 160 3.47 12.72 10.79
C GLU A 160 2.68 11.41 10.99
N LEU A 161 3.39 10.30 11.22
CA LEU A 161 2.82 8.98 11.44
C LEU A 161 2.71 8.58 12.92
N ALA A 162 3.04 9.49 13.83
CA ALA A 162 2.87 9.27 15.26
C ALA A 162 1.41 8.95 15.59
N GLY A 163 1.16 7.77 16.17
CA GLY A 163 -0.17 7.28 16.49
C GLY A 163 -0.89 6.50 15.37
N TYR A 164 -0.28 6.39 14.18
CA TYR A 164 -0.79 5.57 13.08
C TYR A 164 -0.10 4.21 12.99
N VAL A 165 1.15 4.12 13.45
CA VAL A 165 1.99 2.91 13.37
C VAL A 165 2.51 2.60 14.78
N GLU A 166 2.38 1.35 15.22
CA GLU A 166 2.87 0.90 16.53
C GLU A 166 4.37 0.59 16.52
N GLU A 167 4.87 0.10 15.38
CA GLU A 167 6.27 -0.25 15.17
C GLU A 167 7.11 0.97 14.76
N ASP A 168 8.43 0.86 14.96
CA ASP A 168 9.38 1.87 14.49
C ASP A 168 9.33 1.99 12.96
N LEU A 169 9.42 3.23 12.49
CA LEU A 169 9.46 3.54 11.06
C LEU A 169 10.65 2.82 10.39
N LEU A 170 10.39 2.04 9.34
CA LEU A 170 11.45 1.38 8.58
C LEU A 170 12.14 2.40 7.66
N VAL A 171 13.38 2.78 7.98
CA VAL A 171 14.16 3.73 7.17
C VAL A 171 15.35 3.05 6.50
N THR A 172 15.20 2.71 5.22
CA THR A 172 16.22 1.97 4.47
C THR A 172 16.08 2.15 2.96
N ASP A 173 17.20 2.11 2.24
CA ASP A 173 17.28 2.00 0.78
C ASP A 173 17.63 0.57 0.32
N GLU A 174 17.78 -0.36 1.27
CA GLU A 174 18.10 -1.77 1.00
C GLU A 174 16.82 -2.61 0.83
N PHE A 175 16.59 -3.13 -0.37
CA PHE A 175 15.36 -3.89 -0.67
C PHE A 175 15.22 -5.17 0.18
N GLN A 176 16.32 -5.77 0.62
CA GLN A 176 16.31 -6.98 1.46
C GLN A 176 15.74 -6.71 2.85
N ALA A 177 16.03 -5.54 3.42
CA ALA A 177 15.47 -5.14 4.71
C ALA A 177 13.96 -4.94 4.62
N VAL A 178 13.48 -4.30 3.55
CA VAL A 178 12.04 -4.15 3.28
C VAL A 178 11.37 -5.50 3.05
N ALA A 179 12.01 -6.39 2.29
CA ALA A 179 11.50 -7.74 2.07
C ALA A 179 11.38 -8.54 3.37
N GLY A 180 12.40 -8.48 4.24
CA GLY A 180 12.37 -9.09 5.56
C GLY A 180 11.20 -8.57 6.41
N GLN A 181 10.97 -7.26 6.42
CA GLN A 181 9.84 -6.66 7.15
C GLN A 181 8.49 -7.16 6.62
N ILE A 182 8.32 -7.25 5.29
CA ILE A 182 7.07 -7.76 4.69
C ILE A 182 6.86 -9.24 5.06
N GLU A 183 7.92 -10.06 5.03
CA GLU A 183 7.89 -11.46 5.47
C GLU A 183 7.58 -11.61 6.96
N GLU A 184 8.04 -10.65 7.77
CA GLU A 184 7.78 -10.63 9.20
C GLU A 184 6.33 -10.24 9.50
N LEU A 185 5.85 -9.15 8.92
CA LEU A 185 4.52 -8.61 9.19
C LEU A 185 3.39 -9.42 8.58
N THR A 186 3.65 -10.08 7.43
CA THR A 186 2.64 -10.78 6.63
C THR A 186 1.36 -9.95 6.42
N PRO A 187 1.46 -8.72 5.87
CA PRO A 187 0.31 -7.84 5.69
C PRO A 187 -0.66 -8.39 4.64
N ASP A 188 -1.91 -7.94 4.70
CA ASP A 188 -2.96 -8.27 3.72
C ASP A 188 -2.84 -7.41 2.45
N LEU A 189 -2.16 -6.27 2.54
CA LEU A 189 -1.89 -5.37 1.43
C LEU A 189 -0.53 -4.69 1.59
N VAL A 190 0.25 -4.61 0.52
CA VAL A 190 1.47 -3.81 0.47
C VAL A 190 1.28 -2.62 -0.48
N CYS A 191 1.51 -1.42 0.02
CA CYS A 191 1.53 -0.19 -0.77
C CYS A 191 2.98 0.28 -0.90
N GLY A 192 3.62 -0.05 -2.02
CA GLY A 192 5.08 0.01 -2.14
C GLY A 192 5.60 0.67 -3.42
N THR A 193 6.85 0.39 -3.73
CA THR A 193 7.46 0.66 -5.04
C THR A 193 7.40 -0.58 -5.94
N GLN A 194 8.00 -0.55 -7.13
CA GLN A 194 8.15 -1.76 -7.94
C GLN A 194 9.00 -2.86 -7.29
N MET A 195 9.91 -2.49 -6.37
CA MET A 195 10.72 -3.46 -5.65
C MET A 195 9.84 -4.30 -4.72
N GLU A 196 8.94 -3.65 -3.98
CA GLU A 196 7.99 -4.33 -3.09
C GLU A 196 7.05 -5.23 -3.89
N ARG A 197 6.60 -4.81 -5.09
CA ARG A 197 5.81 -5.68 -5.98
C ARG A 197 6.55 -6.99 -6.30
N HIS A 198 7.86 -6.94 -6.55
CA HIS A 198 8.64 -8.15 -6.81
C HIS A 198 8.69 -9.10 -5.60
N THR A 199 8.88 -8.55 -4.40
CA THR A 199 8.81 -9.32 -3.14
C THR A 199 7.43 -9.93 -2.95
N CYS A 200 6.39 -9.13 -3.09
CA CYS A 200 5.00 -9.53 -2.88
C CYS A 200 4.57 -10.66 -3.80
N ARG A 201 5.04 -10.71 -5.06
CA ARG A 201 4.79 -11.85 -5.97
C ARG A 201 5.30 -13.19 -5.43
N LYS A 202 6.41 -13.20 -4.67
CA LYS A 202 6.96 -14.44 -4.07
C LYS A 202 6.23 -14.86 -2.80
N LEU A 203 5.66 -13.88 -2.11
CA LEU A 203 4.92 -14.08 -0.86
C LEU A 203 3.42 -14.28 -1.09
N ASP A 204 2.98 -14.05 -2.32
CA ASP A 204 1.57 -13.99 -2.73
C ASP A 204 0.75 -13.01 -1.91
N ILE A 205 1.31 -11.81 -1.73
CA ILE A 205 0.66 -10.71 -1.04
C ILE A 205 0.18 -9.70 -2.10
N PRO A 206 -1.06 -9.21 -2.03
CA PRO A 206 -1.52 -8.13 -2.89
C PRO A 206 -0.65 -6.87 -2.78
N CYS A 207 -0.28 -6.29 -3.91
CA CYS A 207 0.61 -5.11 -3.92
C CYS A 207 0.17 -4.02 -4.91
N MET A 208 -0.03 -2.81 -4.38
CA MET A 208 -0.20 -1.61 -5.18
C MET A 208 1.08 -0.77 -5.16
N VAL A 209 1.50 -0.30 -6.33
CA VAL A 209 2.67 0.57 -6.46
C VAL A 209 2.20 2.01 -6.28
N ILE A 210 2.71 2.70 -5.26
CA ILE A 210 2.36 4.08 -4.92
C ILE A 210 3.49 5.06 -5.25
N ALA A 211 4.75 4.65 -5.09
CA ALA A 211 5.91 5.54 -5.15
C ALA A 211 6.99 5.06 -6.15
N PRO A 212 7.85 5.95 -6.65
CA PRO A 212 9.06 5.58 -7.37
C PRO A 212 10.02 4.72 -6.53
N PRO A 213 10.83 3.85 -7.14
CA PRO A 213 10.91 3.56 -8.57
C PRO A 213 9.68 2.81 -9.11
N THR A 214 9.23 3.19 -10.31
CA THR A 214 8.08 2.64 -11.02
C THR A 214 8.47 1.99 -12.35
N HIS A 215 7.54 1.22 -12.93
CA HIS A 215 7.63 0.66 -14.30
C HIS A 215 6.54 1.29 -15.18
N ILE A 216 6.62 1.09 -16.52
CA ILE A 216 5.70 1.69 -17.51
C ILE A 216 4.21 1.44 -17.20
N GLU A 217 3.90 0.32 -16.54
CA GLU A 217 2.55 -0.04 -16.09
C GLU A 217 1.92 0.96 -15.11
N ASN A 218 2.73 1.78 -14.43
CA ASN A 218 2.23 2.82 -13.51
C ASN A 218 2.19 4.21 -14.16
N HIS A 219 2.55 4.32 -15.43
CA HIS A 219 2.45 5.53 -16.23
C HIS A 219 1.28 5.37 -17.21
N LEU A 220 0.08 5.27 -16.63
CA LEU A 220 -1.15 5.02 -17.38
C LEU A 220 -1.51 6.22 -18.26
N LEU A 221 -2.12 5.94 -19.41
CA LEU A 221 -2.60 6.97 -20.34
C LEU A 221 -3.91 7.63 -19.84
N SER A 222 -4.65 6.93 -18.99
CA SER A 222 -5.86 7.43 -18.36
C SER A 222 -5.55 8.44 -17.26
N TYR A 223 -6.56 9.23 -16.89
CA TYR A 223 -6.45 10.16 -15.77
C TYR A 223 -6.40 9.41 -14.44
N THR A 224 -5.23 9.39 -13.79
CA THR A 224 -4.98 8.68 -12.52
C THR A 224 -4.28 9.58 -11.51
N PRO A 225 -4.95 10.64 -11.03
CA PRO A 225 -4.39 11.50 -9.98
C PRO A 225 -4.28 10.73 -8.67
N ILE A 226 -3.37 11.17 -7.80
CA ILE A 226 -3.27 10.70 -6.41
C ILE A 226 -3.57 11.81 -5.38
N LEU A 227 -3.82 13.03 -5.87
CA LEU A 227 -4.11 14.21 -5.06
C LEU A 227 -5.53 14.70 -5.37
N GLY A 228 -6.13 15.42 -4.42
CA GLY A 228 -7.48 15.97 -4.54
C GLY A 228 -8.57 14.90 -4.41
N PHE A 229 -9.81 15.31 -4.70
CA PHE A 229 -10.99 14.44 -4.60
C PHE A 229 -10.96 13.27 -5.58
N ASP A 230 -10.64 13.52 -6.86
CA ASP A 230 -10.46 12.46 -7.86
C ASP A 230 -9.33 11.49 -7.47
N GLY A 231 -8.29 12.00 -6.81
CA GLY A 231 -7.19 11.19 -6.31
C GLY A 231 -7.60 10.26 -5.18
N ALA A 232 -8.50 10.71 -4.30
CA ALA A 232 -9.08 9.86 -3.27
C ALA A 232 -9.91 8.72 -3.87
N ASP A 233 -10.75 9.03 -4.87
CA ASP A 233 -11.54 8.03 -5.59
C ASP A 233 -10.63 7.01 -6.30
N TYR A 234 -9.58 7.49 -6.99
CA TYR A 234 -8.60 6.61 -7.62
C TYR A 234 -7.89 5.70 -6.61
N LEU A 235 -7.45 6.23 -5.47
CA LEU A 235 -6.78 5.43 -4.43
C LEU A 235 -7.73 4.38 -3.84
N ALA A 236 -9.00 4.72 -3.59
CA ALA A 236 -10.00 3.78 -3.10
C ALA A 236 -10.26 2.64 -4.11
N ASP A 237 -10.39 2.96 -5.40
CA ASP A 237 -10.53 1.97 -6.47
C ASP A 237 -9.29 1.06 -6.52
N LYS A 238 -8.10 1.64 -6.42
CA LYS A 238 -6.83 0.88 -6.44
C LYS A 238 -6.70 -0.07 -5.26
N VAL A 239 -7.08 0.35 -4.06
CA VAL A 239 -7.14 -0.52 -2.89
C VAL A 239 -8.13 -1.66 -3.14
N SER A 240 -9.33 -1.33 -3.60
CA SER A 240 -10.42 -2.29 -3.78
C SER A 240 -10.15 -3.34 -4.86
N MET A 241 -9.51 -2.92 -5.96
CA MET A 241 -9.11 -3.83 -7.04
C MET A 241 -7.86 -4.65 -6.73
N THR A 242 -7.07 -4.24 -5.73
CA THR A 242 -5.83 -4.94 -5.37
C THR A 242 -6.06 -5.90 -4.22
N ALA A 243 -6.70 -5.45 -3.14
CA ALA A 243 -6.92 -6.27 -1.97
C ALA A 243 -8.10 -7.24 -2.21
N THR A 244 -7.86 -8.54 -2.06
CA THR A 244 -8.87 -9.59 -2.21
C THR A 244 -10.06 -9.35 -1.27
N LEU A 245 -11.24 -9.06 -1.81
CA LEU A 245 -12.44 -8.89 -1.00
C LEU A 245 -12.76 -10.21 -0.29
N GLY A 246 -13.19 -10.15 0.98
CA GLY A 246 -13.31 -11.32 1.86
C GLY A 246 -14.22 -12.45 1.33
N MET A 247 -15.03 -12.21 0.30
CA MET A 247 -15.78 -13.26 -0.39
C MET A 247 -14.93 -14.14 -1.30
N GLU A 248 -13.94 -13.61 -2.01
CA GLU A 248 -13.03 -14.44 -2.82
C GLU A 248 -12.25 -15.37 -1.89
N GLN A 249 -11.78 -14.82 -0.77
CA GLN A 249 -11.18 -15.57 0.31
C GLN A 249 -12.08 -16.71 0.79
N HIS A 250 -13.29 -16.37 1.21
CA HIS A 250 -14.27 -17.31 1.73
C HIS A 250 -14.70 -18.35 0.69
N LEU A 251 -14.75 -17.98 -0.60
CA LEU A 251 -15.06 -18.90 -1.69
C LEU A 251 -13.90 -19.87 -1.96
N ILE A 252 -12.64 -19.42 -1.91
CA ILE A 252 -11.47 -20.29 -2.04
C ILE A 252 -11.35 -21.21 -0.80
N ASP A 253 -11.66 -20.70 0.39
CA ASP A 253 -11.72 -21.48 1.62
C ASP A 253 -12.83 -22.55 1.59
N MET A 254 -14.01 -22.22 1.05
CA MET A 254 -15.19 -23.09 1.06
C MET A 254 -15.23 -24.09 -0.10
N PHE A 255 -14.72 -23.72 -1.28
CA PHE A 255 -14.77 -24.53 -2.50
C PHE A 255 -13.40 -25.01 -2.99
N GLY A 256 -12.30 -24.62 -2.33
CA GLY A 256 -10.95 -24.78 -2.86
C GLY A 256 -10.66 -23.75 -3.96
N ASP A 257 -9.43 -23.73 -4.47
CA ASP A 257 -9.17 -23.11 -5.77
C ASP A 257 -10.15 -23.75 -6.77
N ALA A 258 -10.84 -22.96 -7.58
CA ALA A 258 -12.12 -23.32 -8.20
C ALA A 258 -12.02 -24.37 -9.32
N GLY A 259 -11.44 -25.54 -9.04
CA GLY A 259 -11.39 -26.70 -9.92
C GLY A 259 -10.73 -26.43 -11.27
N LEU A 260 -9.88 -25.41 -11.38
CA LEU A 260 -8.95 -25.26 -12.50
C LEU A 260 -7.60 -25.84 -12.10
N ASP A 261 -7.62 -27.07 -11.58
CA ASP A 261 -6.49 -27.95 -11.77
C ASP A 261 -6.31 -28.03 -13.30
N TYR A 262 -5.32 -27.31 -13.83
CA TYR A 262 -4.60 -27.85 -14.95
C TYR A 262 -4.02 -29.15 -14.41
N ALA A 263 -4.80 -30.22 -14.56
CA ALA A 263 -4.34 -31.57 -14.35
C ALA A 263 -2.94 -31.61 -14.93
N ASP A 264 -1.97 -31.94 -14.09
CA ASP A 264 -0.63 -32.30 -14.53
C ASP A 264 -0.83 -33.14 -15.78
N ALA A 265 -0.40 -32.60 -16.93
CA ALA A 265 -0.54 -33.25 -18.22
C ALA A 265 0.44 -34.42 -18.26
N ALA A 266 0.11 -35.45 -17.51
CA ALA A 266 0.86 -36.67 -17.34
C ALA A 266 -0.13 -37.79 -17.02
N ASP A 267 -1.25 -37.87 -17.75
CA ASP A 267 -2.04 -39.10 -17.90
C ASP A 267 -3.15 -38.95 -18.96
N VAL A 268 -2.76 -38.82 -20.23
CA VAL A 268 -3.60 -39.32 -21.35
C VAL A 268 -2.71 -39.83 -22.48
N ALA A 269 -2.97 -41.07 -22.88
CA ALA A 269 -2.50 -41.82 -24.06
C ALA A 269 -1.24 -42.69 -23.93
N GLN A 270 -1.46 -43.95 -23.50
CA GLN A 270 -0.90 -45.11 -24.20
C GLN A 270 -1.74 -45.36 -25.46
N ASP A 271 -1.15 -45.33 -26.66
CA ASP A 271 -0.83 -46.59 -27.38
C ASP A 271 0.06 -46.37 -28.63
N ASP A 272 1.03 -47.27 -28.72
CA ASP A 272 1.80 -47.82 -29.85
C ASP A 272 2.65 -46.99 -30.86
N ASP A 273 3.95 -47.31 -30.81
CA ASP A 273 4.80 -47.84 -31.89
C ASP A 273 6.12 -47.12 -32.28
N THR A 274 7.17 -47.96 -32.25
CA THR A 274 8.51 -47.95 -32.85
C THR A 274 9.50 -46.78 -32.72
N GLY A 275 10.66 -47.04 -32.07
CA GLY A 275 11.93 -46.41 -32.49
C GLY A 275 13.09 -46.22 -31.50
N ARG A 276 13.57 -47.28 -30.84
CA ARG A 276 14.99 -47.60 -30.50
C ARG A 276 16.07 -46.50 -30.22
N ASN A 277 16.84 -46.81 -29.15
CA ASN A 277 18.23 -46.44 -28.78
C ASN A 277 18.39 -45.19 -27.88
N GLY A 278 19.05 -45.20 -26.71
CA GLY A 278 19.82 -46.22 -26.00
C GLY A 278 20.79 -45.54 -25.00
N ASN A 279 20.96 -46.17 -23.82
CA ASN A 279 21.95 -45.94 -22.74
C ASN A 279 21.85 -44.65 -21.91
N GLY A 280 21.85 -44.66 -20.57
CA GLY A 280 22.00 -45.75 -19.62
C GLY A 280 22.16 -45.26 -18.17
N ALA A 281 21.81 -46.15 -17.25
CA ALA A 281 22.16 -46.21 -15.83
C ALA A 281 21.47 -45.26 -14.83
N ALA A 282 20.51 -45.84 -14.13
CA ALA A 282 19.92 -45.43 -12.86
C ALA A 282 20.94 -45.30 -11.73
N LEU A 283 20.60 -44.50 -10.71
CA LEU A 283 20.68 -44.84 -9.27
C LEU A 283 19.97 -43.73 -8.45
N SER A 284 19.13 -44.14 -7.52
CA SER A 284 18.58 -43.37 -6.39
C SER A 284 18.50 -44.33 -5.19
N PRO A 285 18.31 -43.86 -3.96
CA PRO A 285 18.81 -42.64 -3.31
C PRO A 285 19.58 -43.00 -2.00
N VAL A 286 20.30 -42.04 -1.40
CA VAL A 286 20.75 -42.18 0.00
C VAL A 286 20.37 -40.92 0.79
N ASN A 287 19.66 -41.20 1.87
CA ASN A 287 19.16 -40.30 2.90
C ASN A 287 20.29 -39.81 3.81
N GLY A 288 20.17 -38.58 4.31
CA GLY A 288 20.79 -38.12 5.56
C GLY A 288 21.79 -36.96 5.43
N SER A 289 21.42 -35.76 5.88
CA SER A 289 21.80 -35.31 7.22
C SER A 289 21.23 -33.93 7.57
N SER A 290 20.87 -33.81 8.84
CA SER A 290 20.38 -32.70 9.65
C SER A 290 21.36 -31.53 9.79
N ASN A 291 20.82 -30.32 9.97
CA ASN A 291 21.45 -29.27 10.78
C ASN A 291 20.35 -28.50 11.53
N GLY A 292 20.37 -28.55 12.86
CA GLY A 292 19.49 -27.79 13.74
C GLY A 292 20.21 -26.60 14.38
N ASN A 293 19.49 -25.51 14.58
CA ASN A 293 19.49 -24.74 15.84
C ASN A 293 18.40 -23.66 15.80
N GLY A 294 17.50 -23.76 16.78
CA GLY A 294 16.22 -23.07 16.91
C GLY A 294 15.18 -24.16 17.19
N GLU A 295 14.48 -24.10 18.33
CA GLU A 295 13.40 -25.06 18.64
C GLU A 295 12.33 -25.01 17.54
N ASP A 296 12.49 -25.87 16.55
CA ASP A 296 11.56 -26.06 15.45
C ASP A 296 10.42 -26.92 15.97
N VAL A 297 9.27 -26.27 16.14
CA VAL A 297 8.01 -26.93 16.45
C VAL A 297 7.72 -27.95 15.34
N VAL A 298 7.57 -29.22 15.71
CA VAL A 298 7.41 -30.31 14.73
C VAL A 298 5.95 -30.38 14.28
N TRP A 299 5.72 -30.36 12.97
CA TRP A 299 4.39 -30.50 12.39
C TRP A 299 4.06 -31.98 12.14
N THR A 300 2.88 -32.41 12.58
CA THR A 300 2.39 -33.76 12.29
C THR A 300 1.91 -33.88 10.83
N PRO A 301 1.98 -35.07 10.20
CA PRO A 301 1.44 -35.29 8.85
C PRO A 301 -0.04 -34.92 8.72
N GLU A 302 -0.82 -35.11 9.78
CA GLU A 302 -2.23 -34.75 9.87
C GLU A 302 -2.42 -33.24 9.85
N ALA A 303 -1.63 -32.49 10.62
CA ALA A 303 -1.65 -31.02 10.63
C ALA A 303 -1.17 -30.43 9.30
N GLU A 304 -0.17 -31.03 8.64
CA GLU A 304 0.27 -30.59 7.31
C GLU A 304 -0.81 -30.82 6.24
N LYS A 305 -1.55 -31.93 6.34
CA LYS A 305 -2.69 -32.20 5.46
C LYS A 305 -3.83 -31.19 5.65
N LEU A 306 -4.11 -30.80 6.90
CA LEU A 306 -5.12 -29.78 7.21
C LEU A 306 -4.66 -28.39 6.74
N LEU A 307 -3.39 -28.05 6.93
CA LEU A 307 -2.77 -26.84 6.38
C LEU A 307 -2.81 -26.81 4.84
N GLY A 308 -2.74 -27.96 4.18
CA GLY A 308 -2.91 -28.09 2.73
C GLY A 308 -4.30 -27.70 2.22
N LYS A 309 -5.34 -27.79 3.06
CA LYS A 309 -6.71 -27.32 2.73
C LYS A 309 -6.86 -25.81 2.86
N VAL A 310 -5.99 -25.15 3.62
CA VAL A 310 -5.94 -23.70 3.72
C VAL A 310 -5.47 -23.14 2.38
N PRO A 311 -6.14 -22.11 1.83
CA PRO A 311 -5.75 -21.47 0.58
C PRO A 311 -4.28 -21.04 0.62
N PHE A 312 -3.59 -21.24 -0.50
CA PHE A 312 -2.13 -21.20 -0.53
C PHE A 312 -1.54 -19.85 -0.07
N PHE A 313 -2.25 -18.75 -0.29
CA PHE A 313 -1.83 -17.38 0.01
C PHE A 313 -1.89 -17.03 1.52
N VAL A 314 -2.82 -17.64 2.28
CA VAL A 314 -2.86 -17.52 3.76
C VAL A 314 -2.07 -18.62 4.45
N ARG A 315 -1.71 -19.70 3.74
CA ARG A 315 -1.06 -20.89 4.30
C ARG A 315 0.23 -20.57 5.06
N LYS A 316 1.09 -19.69 4.53
CA LYS A 316 2.32 -19.26 5.21
C LYS A 316 2.02 -18.52 6.51
N ARG A 317 1.04 -17.61 6.51
CA ARG A 317 0.58 -16.87 7.69
C ARG A 317 0.01 -17.81 8.74
N VAL A 318 -0.88 -18.73 8.36
CA VAL A 318 -1.45 -19.74 9.26
C VAL A 318 -0.32 -20.58 9.88
N ARG A 319 0.63 -21.06 9.07
CA ARG A 319 1.77 -21.82 9.58
C ARG A 319 2.59 -21.03 10.61
N LYS A 320 2.92 -19.78 10.32
CA LYS A 320 3.68 -18.90 11.24
C LYS A 320 2.92 -18.63 12.53
N ASN A 321 1.66 -18.26 12.41
CA ASN A 321 0.78 -17.94 13.53
C ASN A 321 0.55 -19.15 14.44
N THR A 322 0.24 -20.31 13.87
CA THR A 322 0.08 -21.57 14.62
C THR A 322 1.41 -21.98 15.28
N THR A 323 2.55 -21.74 14.63
CA THR A 323 3.86 -22.01 15.23
C THR A 323 4.16 -21.05 16.39
N ARG A 324 3.79 -19.78 16.26
CA ARG A 324 3.91 -18.79 17.35
C ARG A 324 3.00 -19.16 18.52
N TYR A 325 1.75 -19.52 18.25
CA TYR A 325 0.80 -20.02 19.25
C TYR A 325 1.32 -21.26 19.98
N ALA A 326 1.85 -22.25 19.25
CA ALA A 326 2.46 -23.43 19.85
C ALA A 326 3.63 -23.07 20.77
N ARG A 327 4.47 -22.10 20.39
CA ARG A 327 5.56 -21.60 21.25
C ARG A 327 5.06 -20.91 22.51
N GLU A 328 4.05 -20.06 22.39
CA GLU A 328 3.42 -19.35 23.52
C GLU A 328 2.75 -20.31 24.51
N HIS A 329 2.23 -21.44 24.01
CA HIS A 329 1.61 -22.50 24.82
C HIS A 329 2.58 -23.63 25.21
N HIS A 330 3.88 -23.47 24.99
CA HIS A 330 4.92 -24.46 25.29
C HIS A 330 4.70 -25.85 24.65
N LEU A 331 4.09 -25.88 23.47
CA LEU A 331 3.85 -27.08 22.68
C LEU A 331 5.02 -27.31 21.71
N SER A 332 5.65 -28.47 21.80
CA SER A 332 6.74 -28.88 20.91
C SER A 332 6.27 -29.41 19.55
N THR A 333 4.97 -29.72 19.43
CA THR A 333 4.38 -30.40 18.28
C THR A 333 3.05 -29.76 17.91
N VAL A 334 2.87 -29.44 16.63
CA VAL A 334 1.59 -28.97 16.07
C VAL A 334 0.80 -30.18 15.56
N THR A 335 -0.24 -30.55 16.32
CA THR A 335 -1.26 -31.53 15.93
C THR A 335 -2.44 -30.85 15.25
N GLU A 336 -3.37 -31.64 14.69
CA GLU A 336 -4.62 -31.13 14.11
C GLU A 336 -5.41 -30.26 15.10
N ASP A 337 -5.52 -30.72 16.34
CA ASP A 337 -6.22 -30.01 17.42
C ASP A 337 -5.58 -28.65 17.72
N VAL A 338 -4.25 -28.58 17.79
CA VAL A 338 -3.50 -27.33 18.04
C VAL A 338 -3.67 -26.33 16.90
N LEU A 339 -3.79 -26.82 15.65
CA LEU A 339 -4.06 -25.96 14.51
C LEU A 339 -5.47 -25.37 14.53
N LEU A 340 -6.46 -26.15 14.97
CA LEU A 340 -7.84 -25.70 15.16
C LEU A 340 -7.97 -24.73 16.34
N GLU A 341 -7.35 -25.02 17.47
CA GLU A 341 -7.30 -24.14 18.64
C GLU A 341 -6.63 -22.80 18.33
N ALA A 342 -5.51 -22.82 17.59
CA ALA A 342 -4.84 -21.61 17.14
C ALA A 342 -5.73 -20.77 16.22
N ARG A 343 -6.53 -21.41 15.34
CA ARG A 343 -7.48 -20.72 14.47
C ARG A 343 -8.58 -20.02 15.27
N GLU A 344 -9.13 -20.69 16.28
CA GLU A 344 -10.17 -20.10 17.15
C GLU A 344 -9.61 -18.97 18.02
N ALA A 345 -8.39 -19.10 18.54
CA ALA A 345 -7.76 -18.11 19.40
C ALA A 345 -7.30 -16.84 18.66
N LEU A 346 -6.93 -16.96 17.39
CA LEU A 346 -6.36 -15.86 16.60
C LEU A 346 -7.39 -15.09 15.75
N GLY A 347 -8.67 -15.44 15.86
CA GLY A 347 -9.76 -14.86 15.09
C GLY A 347 -9.84 -15.47 13.68
N GLY A 348 -11.00 -16.04 13.36
CA GLY A 348 -11.26 -16.81 12.13
C GLY A 348 -11.11 -16.04 10.84
#